data_AF-A0A9P6T5X7-F1
#
_entry.id   AF-A0A9P6T5X7-F1
#
_cell.length_a   1.000
_cell.length_b   1.000
_cell.length_c   1.000
_cell.angle_alpha   90.00
_cell.angle_beta   90.00
_cell.angle_gamma   90.00
#
_symmetry.space_group_name_H-M   'P 1'
#
loop_
_entity.id
_entity.type
_entity.pdbx_description
1 polymer ?
#
loop_
_entity_poly.entity_id
_entity_poly.type
_entity_poly.pdbx_seq_one_letter_code
_entity_poly.pdbx_strand_id
1 'polypeptide(L)'
;MNIPQELMAKPIENALQASLSPSYDLPFSLVRRRMGVEHNPEQELAKVPNCHYSVCDQLKGGISGSLLAGAPMCAAQELAEKFIDAAKNTSIPMNKETRDALIEFAKKLTAAEKNTPPNYAVAPYNPVSALYCHKPSKHLELLGLYTTQNPSNNASAFFDVTTKKVIMLGDRPETKPPVFESAQNLTKTEQV
;
A
#
# COMPACT_ATOMS: atom_id res chain seq x y z
N MET A 1 -46.35 63.44 -35.26
CA MET A 1 -46.59 62.17 -35.98
C MET A 1 -45.32 61.35 -35.86
N ASN A 2 -45.40 60.18 -35.21
CA ASN A 2 -44.32 59.21 -35.05
C ASN A 2 -44.50 58.09 -36.08
N ILE A 3 -43.43 57.69 -36.77
CA ILE A 3 -43.37 56.44 -37.57
C ILE A 3 -41.98 55.80 -37.35
N PRO A 4 -41.89 54.46 -37.22
CA PRO A 4 -40.81 53.77 -36.49
C PRO A 4 -39.76 53.09 -37.39
N GLN A 5 -38.67 52.65 -36.74
CA GLN A 5 -37.59 51.82 -37.28
C GLN A 5 -37.90 50.33 -37.09
N GLU A 6 -37.69 49.51 -38.13
CA GLU A 6 -37.01 48.20 -38.04
C GLU A 6 -36.83 47.60 -39.45
N LEU A 7 -35.59 47.51 -39.91
CA LEU A 7 -35.21 46.65 -41.05
C LEU A 7 -33.69 46.43 -41.00
N MET A 8 -33.23 45.23 -40.66
CA MET A 8 -31.87 44.80 -40.99
C MET A 8 -31.88 43.33 -41.43
N ALA A 9 -31.49 43.13 -42.69
CA ALA A 9 -31.24 41.85 -43.33
C ALA A 9 -29.75 41.48 -43.24
N LYS A 10 -29.48 40.20 -42.89
CA LYS A 10 -28.50 39.16 -43.39
C LYS A 10 -27.31 39.58 -44.32
N PRO A 11 -26.28 38.73 -44.63
CA PRO A 11 -25.84 37.40 -44.11
C PRO A 11 -24.28 37.17 -44.04
N ILE A 12 -23.86 35.91 -43.81
CA ILE A 12 -22.68 35.15 -44.33
C ILE A 12 -21.49 34.83 -43.37
N GLU A 13 -21.07 33.55 -43.43
CA GLU A 13 -19.78 32.92 -43.07
C GLU A 13 -19.41 32.62 -41.60
N ASN A 14 -19.55 31.36 -41.18
CA ASN A 14 -18.43 30.41 -41.25
C ASN A 14 -18.88 29.00 -40.78
N ALA A 15 -18.77 28.04 -41.69
CA ALA A 15 -18.87 26.62 -41.38
C ALA A 15 -17.50 26.13 -40.92
N LEU A 16 -17.39 25.72 -39.65
CA LEU A 16 -16.29 24.84 -39.22
C LEU A 16 -16.88 23.52 -38.72
N GLN A 17 -16.64 22.49 -39.52
CA GLN A 17 -16.81 21.09 -39.16
C GLN A 17 -16.01 20.80 -37.89
N ALA A 18 -16.68 20.35 -36.83
CA ALA A 18 -16.06 19.54 -35.80
C ALA A 18 -16.80 18.21 -35.75
N SER A 19 -16.14 17.22 -36.33
CA SER A 19 -16.44 15.80 -36.35
C SER A 19 -17.11 15.28 -35.06
N LEU A 20 -18.23 14.58 -35.25
CA LEU A 20 -18.73 13.56 -34.33
C LEU A 20 -17.62 12.52 -34.11
N SER A 21 -16.89 12.62 -33.00
CA SER A 21 -16.18 11.47 -32.46
C SER A 21 -17.19 10.67 -31.62
N PRO A 22 -17.34 9.36 -31.85
CA PRO A 22 -18.14 8.53 -30.97
C PRO A 22 -17.43 8.49 -29.61
N SER A 23 -18.12 8.98 -28.57
CA SER A 23 -17.74 8.73 -27.19
C SER A 23 -17.81 7.22 -26.97
N TYR A 24 -16.66 6.55 -26.99
CA TYR A 24 -16.54 5.21 -26.45
C TYR A 24 -16.71 5.31 -24.93
N ASP A 25 -17.93 5.08 -24.45
CA ASP A 25 -18.19 4.76 -23.05
C ASP A 25 -17.47 3.44 -22.74
N LEU A 26 -16.21 3.54 -22.32
CA LEU A 26 -15.54 2.45 -21.65
C LEU A 26 -16.15 2.34 -20.24
N PRO A 27 -16.76 1.22 -19.84
CA PRO A 27 -17.43 1.06 -18.55
C PRO A 27 -16.43 0.87 -17.39
N PHE A 28 -15.24 1.45 -17.49
CA PHE A 28 -14.23 1.43 -16.45
C PHE A 28 -13.91 2.86 -16.04
N SER A 29 -14.79 3.44 -15.22
CA SER A 29 -14.40 4.57 -14.40
C SER A 29 -13.17 4.15 -13.60
N LEU A 30 -12.04 4.81 -13.85
CA LEU A 30 -10.84 4.63 -13.05
C LEU A 30 -11.16 5.09 -11.64
N VAL A 31 -11.54 4.15 -10.77
CA VAL A 31 -11.72 4.43 -9.35
C VAL A 31 -10.37 4.96 -8.84
N ARG A 32 -10.36 6.24 -8.45
CA ARG A 32 -9.16 6.88 -7.91
C ARG A 32 -8.73 6.12 -6.67
N ARG A 33 -7.53 5.53 -6.70
CA ARG A 33 -6.91 4.96 -5.49
C ARG A 33 -6.79 6.06 -4.44
N ARG A 34 -7.09 5.75 -3.18
CA ARG A 34 -6.84 6.66 -2.04
C ARG A 34 -5.35 6.70 -1.71
N MET A 35 -4.55 7.28 -2.60
CA MET A 35 -3.14 7.58 -2.30
C MET A 35 -3.12 8.74 -1.28
N GLY A 36 -2.57 8.50 -0.08
CA GLY A 36 -2.36 9.55 0.94
C GLY A 36 -3.47 9.73 1.99
N VAL A 37 -4.42 8.80 2.11
CA VAL A 37 -5.34 8.74 3.27
C VAL A 37 -4.82 7.78 4.35
N GLU A 38 -4.01 6.80 3.95
CA GLU A 38 -3.38 5.83 4.82
C GLU A 38 -2.05 6.35 5.38
N HIS A 39 -1.59 5.74 6.49
CA HIS A 39 -0.30 6.01 7.11
C HIS A 39 0.79 6.16 6.04
N ASN A 40 1.54 7.27 6.06
CA ASN A 40 2.64 7.54 5.12
C ASN A 40 3.98 7.17 5.78
N PRO A 41 4.44 5.91 5.69
CA PRO A 41 5.70 5.50 6.27
C PRO A 41 6.90 6.27 5.69
N GLU A 42 6.85 6.81 4.48
CA GLU A 42 7.96 7.69 4.02
C GLU A 42 8.11 8.96 4.87
N GLN A 43 7.00 9.52 5.37
CA GLN A 43 7.05 10.69 6.25
C GLN A 43 7.57 10.31 7.65
N GLU A 44 7.27 9.10 8.12
CA GLU A 44 7.83 8.57 9.36
C GLU A 44 9.33 8.31 9.24
N LEU A 45 9.79 7.78 8.10
CA LEU A 45 11.22 7.59 7.84
C LEU A 45 11.96 8.93 7.81
N ALA A 46 11.35 9.99 7.27
CA ALA A 46 11.94 11.33 7.25
C ALA A 46 12.15 11.93 8.66
N LYS A 47 11.50 11.39 9.70
CA LYS A 47 11.68 11.81 11.09
C LYS A 47 12.87 11.13 11.77
N VAL A 48 13.49 10.12 11.14
CA VAL A 48 14.66 9.44 11.68
C VAL A 48 15.86 10.39 11.64
N PRO A 49 16.46 10.75 12.80
CA PRO A 49 17.55 11.70 12.85
C PRO A 49 18.80 11.12 12.19
N ASN A 50 19.55 11.94 11.44
CA ASN A 50 20.87 11.62 10.89
C ASN A 50 20.98 10.23 10.24
N CYS A 51 19.93 9.80 9.53
CA CYS A 51 19.95 8.49 8.89
C CYS A 51 20.98 8.43 7.78
N HIS A 52 21.82 7.39 7.79
CA HIS A 52 22.85 7.21 6.80
C HIS A 52 22.25 7.03 5.40
N TYR A 53 22.81 7.73 4.41
CA TYR A 53 22.30 7.78 3.04
C TYR A 53 22.08 6.39 2.44
N SER A 54 23.03 5.46 2.63
CA SER A 54 22.95 4.10 2.09
C SER A 54 21.77 3.29 2.62
N VAL A 55 21.18 3.69 3.75
CA VAL A 55 20.03 3.00 4.35
C VAL A 55 18.75 3.73 3.97
N CYS A 56 18.64 5.00 4.36
CA CYS A 56 17.38 5.72 4.18
C CYS A 56 17.10 6.06 2.72
N ASP A 57 18.08 6.40 1.88
CA ASP A 57 17.78 6.74 0.49
C ASP A 57 17.53 5.49 -0.37
N GLN A 58 18.37 4.47 -0.19
CA GLN A 58 18.27 3.23 -0.99
C GLN A 58 17.02 2.41 -0.66
N LEU A 59 16.64 2.34 0.62
CA LEU A 59 15.49 1.54 1.04
C LEU A 59 14.16 2.31 0.96
N LYS A 60 14.18 3.65 0.96
CA LYS A 60 12.96 4.48 0.91
C LYS A 60 12.11 4.22 -0.32
N GLY A 61 12.71 4.00 -1.49
CA GLY A 61 11.97 3.67 -2.70
C GLY A 61 11.15 2.37 -2.60
N GLY A 62 11.57 1.45 -1.72
CA GLY A 62 10.85 0.20 -1.45
C GLY A 62 9.60 0.36 -0.58
N ILE A 63 9.47 1.46 0.18
CA ILE A 63 8.41 1.63 1.18
C ILE A 63 7.03 1.60 0.52
N SER A 64 6.73 2.60 -0.33
CA SER A 64 5.51 2.61 -1.15
C SER A 64 5.32 1.29 -1.86
N GLY A 65 6.36 0.78 -2.52
CA GLY A 65 6.32 -0.46 -3.29
C GLY A 65 5.81 -1.66 -2.48
N SER A 66 6.24 -1.80 -1.22
CA SER A 66 5.86 -2.90 -0.34
C SER A 66 4.38 -2.88 0.09
N LEU A 67 3.78 -1.70 0.14
CA LEU A 67 2.39 -1.47 0.57
C LEU A 67 1.39 -1.37 -0.58
N LEU A 68 1.86 -1.41 -1.83
CA LEU A 68 0.98 -1.41 -3.00
C LEU A 68 0.12 -2.68 -3.07
N ALA A 69 -1.04 -2.53 -3.69
CA ALA A 69 -1.99 -3.61 -4.00
C ALA A 69 -1.40 -4.79 -4.78
N GLY A 70 -0.35 -4.53 -5.57
CA GLY A 70 0.35 -5.55 -6.35
C GLY A 70 1.54 -6.18 -5.64
N ALA A 71 1.95 -5.70 -4.46
CA ALA A 71 3.11 -6.24 -3.77
C ALA A 71 2.78 -7.60 -3.11
N PRO A 72 3.77 -8.50 -3.00
CA PRO A 72 3.64 -9.74 -2.23
C PRO A 72 3.13 -9.49 -0.80
N MET A 73 2.46 -10.50 -0.20
CA MET A 73 1.88 -10.40 1.15
C MET A 73 2.92 -10.09 2.24
N CYS A 74 4.15 -10.59 2.09
CA CYS A 74 5.24 -10.40 3.06
C CYS A 74 6.18 -9.22 2.75
N ALA A 75 5.91 -8.44 1.69
CA ALA A 75 6.86 -7.43 1.21
C ALA A 75 7.20 -6.36 2.27
N ALA A 76 6.23 -5.94 3.07
CA ALA A 76 6.43 -4.94 4.13
C ALA A 76 7.35 -5.49 5.25
N GLN A 77 7.12 -6.73 5.69
CA GLN A 77 7.97 -7.40 6.68
C GLN A 77 9.39 -7.59 6.14
N GLU A 78 9.55 -8.06 4.89
CA GLU A 78 10.88 -8.27 4.30
C GLU A 78 11.67 -6.96 4.15
N LEU A 79 10.98 -5.85 3.87
CA LEU A 79 11.61 -4.53 3.85
C LEU A 79 11.95 -4.03 5.25
N ALA A 80 11.06 -4.23 6.23
CA ALA A 80 11.31 -3.90 7.62
C ALA A 80 12.52 -4.66 8.17
N GLU A 81 12.69 -5.94 7.80
CA GLU A 81 13.87 -6.73 8.15
C GLU A 81 15.16 -6.08 7.62
N LYS A 82 15.17 -5.59 6.38
CA LYS A 82 16.34 -4.88 5.82
C LYS A 82 16.68 -3.60 6.60
N PHE A 83 15.68 -2.86 7.09
CA PHE A 83 15.91 -1.71 7.95
C PHE A 83 16.53 -2.09 9.30
N ILE A 84 16.08 -3.20 9.91
CA ILE A 84 16.64 -3.69 11.17
C ILE A 84 18.05 -4.24 10.96
N ASP A 85 18.29 -5.01 9.89
CA ASP A 85 19.64 -5.49 9.51
C ASP A 85 20.61 -4.31 9.36
N ALA A 86 20.18 -3.25 8.68
CA ALA A 86 20.98 -2.03 8.54
C ALA A 86 21.21 -1.31 9.87
N ALA A 87 20.18 -1.21 10.73
CA ALA A 87 20.28 -0.60 12.05
C ALA A 87 21.20 -1.39 13.00
N LYS A 88 21.29 -2.72 12.84
CA LYS A 88 22.18 -3.60 13.63
C LYS A 88 23.60 -3.67 13.08
N ASN A 89 23.80 -3.37 11.80
CA ASN A 89 25.13 -3.39 11.17
C ASN A 89 26.06 -2.32 11.77
N THR A 90 27.10 -2.75 12.50
CA THR A 90 28.07 -1.84 13.15
C THR A 90 29.01 -1.15 12.16
N SER A 91 29.13 -1.65 10.94
CA SER A 91 29.98 -1.06 9.90
C SER A 91 29.38 0.21 9.28
N ILE A 92 28.07 0.45 9.47
CA ILE A 92 27.41 1.68 9.00
C ILE A 92 27.51 2.75 10.09
N PRO A 93 28.06 3.95 9.80
CA PRO A 93 28.23 5.00 10.79
C PRO A 93 26.88 5.65 11.12
N MET A 94 26.22 5.12 12.15
CA MET A 94 24.96 5.61 12.71
C MET A 94 25.05 5.61 14.24
N ASN A 95 24.58 6.69 14.86
CA ASN A 95 24.50 6.76 16.32
C ASN A 95 23.40 5.84 16.85
N LYS A 96 23.38 5.60 18.16
CA LYS A 96 22.39 4.70 18.79
C LYS A 96 20.96 5.18 18.57
N GLU A 97 20.71 6.48 18.67
CA GLU A 97 19.39 7.08 18.51
C GLU A 97 18.80 6.83 17.12
N THR A 98 19.58 7.01 16.05
CA THR A 98 19.20 6.70 14.67
C THR A 98 18.88 5.22 14.51
N ARG A 99 19.69 4.32 15.10
CA ARG A 99 19.46 2.87 15.04
C ARG A 99 18.15 2.49 15.71
N ASP A 100 17.89 3.01 16.91
CA ASP A 100 16.65 2.78 17.65
C ASP A 100 15.43 3.32 16.87
N ALA A 101 15.55 4.52 16.30
CA ALA A 101 14.49 5.13 15.47
C ALA A 101 14.22 4.33 14.18
N LEU A 102 15.25 3.76 13.55
CA LEU A 102 15.09 2.86 12.38
C LEU A 102 14.37 1.57 12.74
N ILE A 103 14.65 0.99 13.90
CA ILE A 103 13.94 -0.21 14.39
C ILE A 103 12.47 0.11 14.67
N GLU A 104 12.18 1.25 15.31
CA GLU A 104 10.80 1.70 15.52
C GLU A 104 10.08 1.98 14.20
N PHE A 105 10.76 2.56 13.23
CA PHE A 105 10.22 2.71 11.88
C PHE A 105 9.90 1.35 11.23
N ALA A 106 10.79 0.36 11.33
CA ALA A 106 10.58 -0.98 10.79
C ALA A 106 9.34 -1.68 11.39
N LYS A 107 9.10 -1.50 12.70
CA LYS A 107 7.88 -1.97 13.36
C LYS A 107 6.63 -1.33 12.76
N LYS A 108 6.64 0.00 12.61
CA LYS A 108 5.53 0.76 11.99
C LYS A 108 5.29 0.32 10.54
N LEU A 109 6.35 0.10 9.76
CA LEU A 109 6.23 -0.38 8.38
C LEU A 109 5.60 -1.77 8.31
N THR A 110 5.95 -2.67 9.21
CA THR A 110 5.36 -4.02 9.28
C THR A 110 3.87 -3.97 9.60
N ALA A 111 3.49 -3.07 10.52
CA ALA A 111 2.10 -2.86 10.93
C ALA A 111 1.30 -1.94 9.99
N ALA A 112 1.95 -1.31 9.00
CA ALA A 112 1.30 -0.37 8.10
C ALA A 112 0.20 -1.07 7.30
N GLU A 113 -0.85 -0.31 6.99
CA GLU A 113 -1.93 -0.80 6.13
C GLU A 113 -1.40 -1.07 4.73
N LYS A 114 -1.80 -2.20 4.16
CA LYS A 114 -1.50 -2.56 2.78
C LYS A 114 -2.75 -2.31 1.94
N ASN A 115 -2.57 -1.58 0.85
CA ASN A 115 -3.63 -1.35 -0.11
C ASN A 115 -4.04 -2.68 -0.78
N THR A 116 -5.31 -2.82 -1.10
CA THR A 116 -5.87 -3.97 -1.82
C THR A 116 -6.82 -3.50 -2.92
N PRO A 117 -6.84 -4.20 -4.06
CA PRO A 117 -7.84 -3.90 -5.07
C PRO A 117 -9.21 -4.41 -4.58
N PRO A 118 -10.30 -3.71 -4.91
CA PRO A 118 -11.65 -4.26 -4.79
C PRO A 118 -11.82 -5.57 -5.56
N ASN A 119 -12.86 -6.32 -5.20
CA ASN A 119 -13.27 -7.47 -5.99
C ASN A 119 -13.91 -7.00 -7.31
N TYR A 120 -13.13 -6.95 -8.39
CA TYR A 120 -13.61 -6.56 -9.71
C TYR A 120 -14.41 -7.64 -10.45
N ALA A 121 -14.54 -8.86 -9.90
CA ALA A 121 -15.26 -9.95 -10.56
C ALA A 121 -16.80 -9.83 -10.42
N VAL A 122 -17.30 -9.12 -9.41
CA VAL A 122 -18.73 -9.01 -9.11
C VAL A 122 -19.07 -7.56 -8.76
N ALA A 123 -20.07 -6.98 -9.44
CA ALA A 123 -20.61 -5.67 -9.08
C ALA A 123 -21.61 -5.79 -7.91
N PRO A 124 -21.61 -4.88 -6.92
CA PRO A 124 -20.72 -3.73 -6.78
C PRO A 124 -19.29 -4.16 -6.36
N TYR A 125 -18.27 -3.48 -6.91
CA TYR A 125 -16.85 -3.80 -6.66
C TYR A 125 -16.46 -3.52 -5.21
N ASN A 126 -16.73 -4.51 -4.35
CA ASN A 126 -16.57 -4.36 -2.91
C ASN A 126 -15.10 -4.38 -2.50
N PRO A 127 -14.68 -3.53 -1.55
CA PRO A 127 -13.33 -3.56 -1.00
C PRO A 127 -13.10 -4.83 -0.17
N VAL A 128 -11.89 -5.38 -0.24
CA VAL A 128 -11.51 -6.65 0.38
C VAL A 128 -10.19 -6.52 1.13
N SER A 129 -9.96 -7.34 2.15
CA SER A 129 -8.77 -7.32 3.00
C SER A 129 -7.52 -7.88 2.31
N ALA A 130 -6.34 -7.57 2.86
CA ALA A 130 -5.06 -8.14 2.43
C ALA A 130 -4.79 -9.47 3.15
N LEU A 131 -4.23 -10.46 2.45
CA LEU A 131 -3.72 -11.65 3.11
C LEU A 131 -2.57 -11.31 4.06
N TYR A 132 -2.50 -12.00 5.19
CA TYR A 132 -1.46 -11.85 6.19
C TYR A 132 -0.18 -12.58 5.79
N CYS A 133 0.97 -11.98 6.09
CA CYS A 133 2.24 -12.68 5.99
C CYS A 133 2.36 -13.72 7.11
N HIS A 134 2.60 -14.98 6.76
CA HIS A 134 2.87 -16.07 7.71
C HIS A 134 4.35 -16.46 7.78
N LYS A 135 5.21 -15.74 7.07
CA LYS A 135 6.65 -15.96 7.12
C LYS A 135 7.17 -15.56 8.51
N PRO A 136 7.90 -16.43 9.23
CA PRO A 136 8.48 -16.05 10.51
C PRO A 136 9.48 -14.92 10.30
N SER A 137 9.48 -13.93 11.20
CA SER A 137 10.47 -12.86 11.11
C SER A 137 11.84 -13.33 11.59
N LYS A 138 12.89 -12.83 10.94
CA LYS A 138 14.28 -13.00 11.39
C LYS A 138 14.60 -12.19 12.65
N HIS A 139 13.79 -11.18 12.96
CA HIS A 139 14.04 -10.25 14.04
C HIS A 139 12.95 -10.33 15.09
N LEU A 140 13.37 -10.48 16.34
CA LEU A 140 12.46 -10.56 17.49
C LEU A 140 11.61 -9.29 17.63
N GLU A 141 12.12 -8.15 17.16
CA GLU A 141 11.44 -6.86 17.19
C GLU A 141 10.17 -6.80 16.34
N LEU A 142 9.99 -7.72 15.39
CA LEU A 142 8.81 -7.81 14.53
C LEU A 142 7.84 -8.91 14.94
N LEU A 143 8.13 -9.66 16.01
CA LEU A 143 7.24 -10.73 16.47
C LEU A 143 5.88 -10.17 16.91
N GLY A 144 4.82 -10.82 16.44
CA GLY A 144 3.45 -10.40 16.72
C GLY A 144 2.99 -9.16 15.95
N LEU A 145 3.84 -8.57 15.11
CA LEU A 145 3.44 -7.50 14.19
C LEU A 145 3.02 -8.09 12.85
N TYR A 146 1.94 -7.56 12.30
CA TYR A 146 1.41 -7.92 11.00
C TYR A 146 0.68 -6.72 10.40
N THR A 147 0.53 -6.74 9.09
CA THR A 147 -0.16 -5.71 8.32
C THR A 147 -1.56 -5.44 8.87
N THR A 148 -1.84 -4.18 9.19
CA THR A 148 -3.18 -3.74 9.60
C THR A 148 -4.13 -3.76 8.41
N GLN A 149 -5.40 -4.10 8.67
CA GLN A 149 -6.44 -4.12 7.65
C GLN A 149 -7.22 -2.80 7.68
N ASN A 150 -7.67 -2.33 6.51
CA ASN A 150 -8.62 -1.23 6.46
C ASN A 150 -9.94 -1.65 7.16
N PRO A 151 -10.45 -0.91 8.14
CA PRO A 151 -11.71 -1.25 8.80
C PRO A 151 -12.94 -1.16 7.88
N SER A 152 -12.83 -0.48 6.73
CA SER A 152 -13.90 -0.38 5.74
C SER A 152 -13.93 -1.56 4.76
N ASN A 153 -12.91 -2.42 4.76
CA ASN A 153 -12.85 -3.60 3.89
C ASN A 153 -13.75 -4.71 4.42
N ASN A 154 -14.19 -5.59 3.53
CA ASN A 154 -14.87 -6.81 3.93
C ASN A 154 -13.90 -7.76 4.66
N ALA A 155 -14.04 -7.87 5.99
CA ALA A 155 -13.20 -8.71 6.84
C ALA A 155 -13.31 -10.23 6.56
N SER A 156 -14.30 -10.67 5.77
CA SER A 156 -14.48 -12.06 5.38
C SER A 156 -13.90 -12.40 4.01
N ALA A 157 -13.36 -11.41 3.28
CA ALA A 157 -12.90 -11.58 1.91
C ALA A 157 -11.50 -10.97 1.74
N PHE A 158 -10.58 -11.73 1.16
CA PHE A 158 -9.16 -11.39 1.07
C PHE A 158 -8.67 -11.46 -0.37
N PHE A 159 -7.88 -10.47 -0.80
CA PHE A 159 -7.30 -10.48 -2.15
C PHE A 159 -5.96 -11.23 -2.17
N ASP A 160 -5.88 -12.27 -3.02
CA ASP A 160 -4.62 -12.94 -3.35
C ASP A 160 -3.95 -12.28 -4.55
N VAL A 161 -2.78 -11.70 -4.29
CA VAL A 161 -1.96 -11.02 -5.30
C VAL A 161 -1.36 -11.99 -6.32
N THR A 162 -1.09 -13.24 -5.96
CA THR A 162 -0.50 -14.25 -6.83
C THR A 162 -1.54 -14.77 -7.82
N THR A 163 -2.71 -15.19 -7.33
CA THR A 163 -3.76 -15.76 -8.17
C THR A 163 -4.72 -14.72 -8.75
N LYS A 164 -4.66 -13.46 -8.27
CA LYS A 164 -5.57 -12.36 -8.61
C LYS A 164 -7.04 -12.68 -8.30
N LYS A 165 -7.29 -13.45 -7.24
CA LYS A 165 -8.63 -13.88 -6.83
C LYS A 165 -8.93 -13.47 -5.40
N VAL A 166 -10.21 -13.44 -5.07
CA VAL A 166 -10.67 -13.29 -3.69
C VAL A 166 -10.75 -14.66 -3.03
N ILE A 167 -10.25 -14.74 -1.80
CA ILE A 167 -10.23 -15.91 -0.92
C ILE A 167 -11.12 -15.58 0.28
N MET A 168 -11.97 -16.50 0.71
CA MET A 168 -12.83 -16.26 1.87
C MET A 168 -12.11 -16.63 3.17
N LEU A 169 -12.51 -15.97 4.25
CA LEU A 169 -11.98 -16.25 5.59
C LEU A 169 -12.08 -17.75 5.91
N GLY A 170 -10.94 -18.35 6.27
CA GLY A 170 -10.84 -19.76 6.64
C GLY A 170 -10.48 -20.72 5.50
N ASP A 171 -10.63 -20.31 4.23
CA ASP A 171 -10.22 -21.14 3.08
C ASP A 171 -8.70 -21.37 3.06
N ARG A 172 -7.96 -20.44 3.64
CA ARG A 172 -6.50 -20.42 3.70
C ARG A 172 -5.99 -19.87 5.02
N PRO A 173 -4.82 -20.36 5.51
CA PRO A 173 -4.25 -19.88 6.77
C PRO A 173 -3.94 -18.38 6.74
N GLU A 174 -3.54 -17.83 5.59
CA GLU A 174 -3.17 -16.41 5.44
C GLU A 174 -4.36 -15.45 5.52
N THR A 175 -5.59 -15.95 5.67
CA THR A 175 -6.79 -15.14 5.95
C THR A 175 -6.94 -14.77 7.42
N LYS A 176 -6.04 -15.28 8.28
CA LYS A 176 -6.00 -14.96 9.72
C LYS A 176 -4.63 -14.42 10.10
N PRO A 177 -4.55 -13.53 11.12
CA PRO A 177 -3.28 -13.12 11.66
C PRO A 177 -2.44 -14.34 12.05
N PRO A 178 -1.12 -14.30 11.79
CA PRO A 178 -0.24 -15.40 12.18
C PRO A 178 -0.20 -15.52 13.70
N VAL A 179 -0.31 -16.76 14.18
CA VAL A 179 -0.06 -17.09 15.59
C VAL A 179 1.40 -17.45 15.70
N PHE A 180 2.24 -16.47 16.00
CA PHE A 180 3.63 -16.75 16.36
C PHE A 180 3.67 -17.00 17.86
N GLU A 181 3.89 -18.26 18.26
CA GLU A 181 4.25 -18.57 19.64
C GLU A 181 5.46 -17.72 20.03
N SER A 182 5.37 -17.06 21.18
CA SER A 182 6.42 -16.17 21.68
C SER A 182 7.78 -16.88 21.69
N ALA A 183 8.86 -16.09 21.59
CA ALA A 183 10.26 -16.52 21.45
C ALA A 183 10.82 -17.44 22.56
N GLN A 184 9.98 -17.96 23.46
CA GLN A 184 10.38 -18.95 24.47
C GLN A 184 10.59 -20.36 23.89
N ASN A 185 10.14 -20.64 22.66
CA ASN A 185 10.34 -21.95 22.02
C ASN A 185 11.50 -22.00 21.00
N LEU A 186 12.13 -20.87 20.63
CA LEU A 186 13.26 -20.85 19.69
C LEU A 186 14.60 -21.24 20.33
N THR A 187 14.71 -21.24 21.65
CA THR A 187 15.93 -21.68 22.36
C THR A 187 16.00 -23.20 22.58
N LYS A 188 15.01 -23.96 22.12
CA LYS A 188 14.93 -25.42 22.38
C LYS A 188 15.37 -26.31 21.23
N THR A 189 15.68 -25.75 20.05
CA THR A 189 16.03 -26.53 18.86
C THR A 189 17.52 -26.46 18.49
N GLU A 190 18.33 -25.75 19.26
CA GLU A 190 19.79 -25.65 19.05
C GLU A 190 20.58 -26.27 20.22
N GLN A 191 20.07 -27.38 20.74
CA GLN A 191 20.78 -28.31 21.63
C GLN A 191 20.34 -29.75 21.36
N VAL A 192 20.74 -30.29 20.19
CA VAL A 192 20.89 -31.75 19.97
C VAL A 192 22.13 -31.96 19.12
#